data_AF-A0A3B8JND2-F1
#
_entry.id   AF-A0A3B8JND2-F1
#
_cell.length_a   1.000
_cell.length_b   1.000
_cell.length_c   1.000
_cell.angle_alpha   90.00
_cell.angle_beta   90.00
_cell.angle_gamma   90.00
#
_symmetry.space_group_name_H-M   'P 1'
#
loop_
_entity.id
_entity.type
_entity.pdbx_description
1 polymer ?
#
loop_
_entity_poly.entity_id
_entity_poly.type
_entity_poly.pdbx_seq_one_letter_code
_entity_poly.pdbx_strand_id
1 'polypeptide(L)' 'MAKKSMIEREKKRQKLVEKYAAKREALKEEFENAATQREKLEAHRKLQQLPRNSARNRVRNRCWVTGRPR' A
#
# COMPACT_ATOMS: atom_id res chain seq x y z
N MET A 1 3.31 25.31 7.56
CA MET A 1 2.31 24.21 7.54
C MET A 1 2.33 23.51 6.18
N ALA A 2 1.98 22.22 6.12
CA ALA A 2 1.87 21.51 4.85
C ALA A 2 0.64 21.95 4.05
N LYS A 3 0.71 21.83 2.72
CA LYS A 3 -0.43 22.10 1.83
C LYS A 3 -1.60 21.18 2.20
N LYS A 4 -2.83 21.72 2.27
CA LYS A 4 -4.06 20.93 2.55
C LYS A 4 -4.19 19.72 1.62
N SER A 5 -3.86 19.89 0.34
CA SER A 5 -3.86 18.81 -0.66
C SER A 5 -2.92 17.64 -0.31
N MET A 6 -1.81 17.89 0.39
CA MET A 6 -0.88 16.84 0.81
C MET A 6 -1.40 16.05 2.01
N ILE A 7 -2.17 16.68 2.89
CA ILE A 7 -2.83 16.02 4.02
C ILE A 7 -3.94 15.11 3.49
N GLU A 8 -4.78 15.60 2.58
CA GLU A 8 -5.86 14.80 1.98
C GLU A 8 -5.33 13.64 1.14
N ARG A 9 -4.20 13.81 0.44
CA ARG A 9 -3.50 12.71 -0.24
C ARG A 9 -3.09 11.60 0.73
N GLU A 10 -2.63 11.96 1.93
CA GLU A 10 -2.24 10.99 2.96
C GLU A 10 -3.45 10.24 3.50
N LYS A 11 -4.53 10.96 3.83
CA LYS A 11 -5.80 10.35 4.25
C LYS A 11 -6.34 9.37 3.21
N LYS A 12 -6.28 9.73 1.91
CA LYS A 12 -6.66 8.82 0.82
C LYS A 12 -5.81 7.56 0.79
N ARG A 13 -4.49 7.67 1.04
CA ARG A 13 -3.60 6.50 1.09
C ARG A 13 -3.94 5.60 2.26
N GLN A 14 -4.15 6.15 3.46
CA GLN A 14 -4.54 5.37 4.64
C GLN A 14 -5.81 4.55 4.39
N LYS A 15 -6.87 5.17 3.86
CA LYS A 15 -8.12 4.49 3.48
C LYS A 15 -7.90 3.36 2.46
N LEU A 16 -7.02 3.58 1.47
CA LEU A 16 -6.70 2.55 0.49
C LEU A 16 -5.87 1.41 1.07
N VAL A 17 -4.96 1.70 2.01
CA VAL A 17 -4.18 0.67 2.70
C VAL A 17 -5.11 -0.21 3.51
N GLU A 18 -6.01 0.37 4.30
CA GLU A 18 -7.00 -0.36 5.09
C GLU A 18 -7.90 -1.24 4.21
N LYS A 19 -8.40 -0.70 3.09
CA LYS A 19 -9.28 -1.44 2.16
C LYS A 19 -8.62 -2.67 1.52
N TYR A 20 -7.31 -2.62 1.26
CA TYR A 20 -6.60 -3.65 0.51
C TYR A 20 -5.57 -4.43 1.34
N ALA A 21 -5.49 -4.18 2.66
CA ALA A 21 -4.52 -4.82 3.56
C ALA A 21 -4.63 -6.35 3.49
N ALA A 22 -5.81 -6.91 3.78
CA ALA A 22 -6.04 -8.35 3.77
C ALA A 22 -5.74 -9.00 2.41
N LYS A 23 -6.16 -8.38 1.31
CA LYS A 23 -5.88 -8.89 -0.04
C LYS A 23 -4.39 -8.91 -0.37
N ARG A 24 -3.63 -7.92 0.13
CA ARG A 24 -2.18 -7.86 -0.09
C ARG A 24 -1.41 -8.86 0.77
N GLU A 25 -1.88 -9.13 1.98
CA GLU A 25 -1.28 -10.13 2.86
C GLU A 25 -1.47 -11.53 2.27
N ALA A 26 -2.70 -11.89 1.88
CA ALA A 26 -2.97 -13.16 1.21
C ALA A 26 -2.11 -13.36 -0.06
N LEU A 27 -2.02 -12.36 -0.94
CA LEU A 27 -1.19 -12.45 -2.15
C LEU A 27 0.31 -12.52 -1.87
N LYS A 28 0.78 -11.99 -0.73
CA LYS A 28 2.18 -12.11 -0.32
C LYS A 28 2.47 -13.50 0.22
N GLU A 29 1.57 -14.05 1.03
CA GLU A 29 1.67 -15.43 1.52
C GLU A 29 1.63 -16.43 0.35
N GLU A 30 0.74 -16.22 -0.63
CA GLU A 30 0.72 -17.00 -1.89
C GLU A 30 2.07 -16.91 -2.62
N PHE A 31 2.69 -15.73 -2.66
CA PHE A 31 3.99 -15.54 -3.32
C PHE A 31 5.14 -16.22 -2.58
N GLU A 32 5.14 -16.19 -1.24
CA GLU A 32 6.17 -16.82 -0.40
C GLU A 32 6.07 -18.36 -0.43
N ASN A 33 4.85 -18.90 -0.44
CA ASN A 33 4.60 -20.35 -0.44
C ASN A 33 4.64 -21.00 -1.84
N ALA A 34 4.72 -20.20 -2.91
CA ALA A 34 4.75 -20.73 -4.28
C ALA A 34 6.01 -21.57 -4.55
N ALA A 35 5.80 -22.81 -4.99
CA ALA A 35 6.88 -23.76 -5.27
C ALA A 35 7.51 -23.53 -6.65
N THR A 36 6.71 -23.09 -7.63
CA THR A 36 7.18 -22.90 -9.01
C THR A 36 7.31 -21.44 -9.41
N GLN A 37 8.22 -21.18 -10.36
CA GLN A 37 8.42 -19.82 -10.88
C GLN A 37 7.17 -19.26 -11.58
N ARG A 38 6.34 -20.12 -12.18
CA ARG A 38 5.10 -19.71 -12.86
C ARG A 38 4.07 -19.18 -11.87
N GLU A 39 3.84 -19.88 -10.76
CA GLU A 39 2.93 -19.46 -9.69
C GLU A 39 3.41 -18.14 -9.06
N LYS A 40 4.72 -17.99 -8.84
CA LYS A 40 5.31 -16.72 -8.36
C LYS A 40 5.01 -15.56 -9.31
N LEU A 41 5.13 -15.78 -10.62
CA LEU A 41 4.84 -14.75 -11.62
C LEU A 41 3.35 -14.37 -11.63
N GLU A 42 2.45 -15.34 -11.45
CA GLU A 42 1.01 -15.08 -11.39
C GLU A 42 0.61 -14.31 -10.12
N ALA A 43 1.09 -14.73 -8.95
CA ALA A 43 0.88 -14.01 -7.70
C ALA A 43 1.43 -12.57 -7.78
N HIS A 44 2.61 -12.41 -8.38
CA HIS A 44 3.19 -11.09 -8.60
C HIS A 44 2.37 -10.23 -9.57
N ARG A 45 1.84 -10.80 -10.66
CA ARG A 45 0.92 -10.09 -11.58
C ARG A 45 -0.35 -9.63 -10.86
N LYS A 46 -0.97 -10.49 -10.04
CA LYS A 46 -2.12 -10.11 -9.21
C LYS A 46 -1.77 -8.98 -8.25
N LEU A 47 -0.60 -9.03 -7.63
CA LEU A 47 -0.12 -7.98 -6.71
C LEU A 47 0.09 -6.63 -7.42
N GLN A 48 0.56 -6.65 -8.68
CA GLN A 48 0.76 -5.46 -9.50
C GLN A 48 -0.54 -4.79 -9.96
N GLN A 49 -1.63 -5.56 -10.12
CA GLN A 49 -2.94 -5.01 -10.50
C GLN A 49 -3.57 -4.14 -9.40
N LEU A 50 -3.13 -4.28 -8.14
CA LEU A 50 -3.64 -3.46 -7.05
C LEU A 50 -3.22 -1.98 -7.19
N PRO A 51 -4.06 -1.03 -6.70
CA PRO A 51 -3.72 0.38 -6.73
C PRO A 51 -2.38 0.66 -6.04
N ARG A 52 -1.47 1.37 -6.70
CA ARG A 52 -0.11 1.63 -6.18
C ARG A 52 -0.09 2.26 -4.79
N ASN A 53 -1.09 3.10 -4.49
CA ASN A 53 -1.25 3.81 -3.21
C ASN A 53 -1.85 2.95 -2.08
N SER A 54 -2.32 1.73 -2.37
CA SER A 54 -2.70 0.75 -1.35
C SER A 54 -1.50 0.17 -0.60
N ALA A 55 -0.28 0.47 -1.05
CA ALA A 55 0.93 -0.01 -0.44
C ALA A 55 1.24 0.75 0.86
N ARG A 56 1.32 0.02 1.98
CA ARG A 56 1.65 0.58 3.30
C ARG A 56 2.96 1.38 3.30
N ASN A 57 3.96 0.97 2.52
CA ASN A 57 5.24 1.69 2.40
C ASN A 57 5.14 3.10 1.79
N ARG A 58 4.00 3.46 1.18
CA ARG A 58 3.77 4.80 0.61
C ARG A 58 3.13 5.77 1.60
N VAL A 59 2.69 5.28 2.75
CA VAL A 59 2.18 6.13 3.82
C VAL A 59 3.36 6.82 4.47
N ARG A 60 3.28 8.14 4.65
CA ARG A 60 4.35 8.93 5.28
C ARG A 60 3.86 9.51 6.61
N ASN A 61 4.68 9.36 7.63
CA ASN A 61 4.41 9.96 8.94
C ASN A 61 4.49 11.49 8.84
N ARG A 62 3.40 12.15 9.23
CA ARG A 62 3.27 13.61 9.23
C ARG A 62 2.93 14.08 10.64
N CYS A 63 3.39 15.28 10.99
CA CYS A 63 2.99 15.93 12.23
C CYS A 63 1.47 16.16 12.25
N TRP A 64 0.82 15.76 13.34
CA TRP A 64 -0.62 15.91 13.58
C TRP A 64 -1.10 17.37 13.56
N VAL A 65 -0.28 18.31 14.05
CA VAL A 65 -0.64 19.74 14.10
C VAL A 65 -0.37 20.45 12.77
N THR A 66 0.84 20.28 12.22
CA THR A 66 1.30 21.10 11.08
C THR A 66 1.30 20.37 9.74
N GLY A 67 1.11 19.05 9.72
CA GLY A 67 1.22 18.20 8.53
C GLY A 67 2.64 18.06 7.98
N ARG A 68 3.65 18.62 8.68
CA ARG A 68 5.06 18.59 8.26
C ARG A 68 5.51 17.12 8.16
N PRO A 69 6.00 16.67 6.99
CA PRO A 69 6.57 15.34 6.87
C PRO A 69 7.87 15.28 7.68
N ARG A 70 8.11 14.15 8.34
CA ARG A 70 9.47 13.76 8.74
C ARG A 70 10.16 13.13 7.54
#